data_AF-A0A345PED5-F1
#
_entry.id   AF-A0A345PED5-F1
#
_cell.length_a   1.000
_cell.length_b   1.000
_cell.length_c   1.000
_cell.angle_alpha   90.00
_cell.angle_beta   90.00
_cell.angle_gamma   90.00
#
_symmetry.space_group_name_H-M   'P 1'
#
loop_
_entity.id
_entity.type
_entity.pdbx_description
1 polymer ?
#
loop_
_entity_poly.entity_id
_entity_poly.type
_entity_poly.pdbx_seq_one_letter_code
_entity_poly.pdbx_strand_id
1 'polypeptide(L)' 'MKLLLGQLAIIALVWLGMAFYFPDMNEGSKIIFYLVTSWMLFLIVGVVKTWLHNRKEQSK' A
#
# COMPACT_ATOMS: atom_id res chain seq x y z
N MET A 1 9.72 1.11 10.95
CA MET A 1 8.46 1.79 10.55
C MET A 1 8.66 2.92 9.54
N LYS A 2 9.63 3.84 9.69
CA LYS A 2 9.81 5.00 8.77
C LYS A 2 9.93 4.62 7.28
N LEU A 3 10.71 3.57 6.97
CA LEU A 3 10.84 3.07 5.60
C LEU A 3 9.54 2.47 5.05
N LEU A 4 8.85 1.63 5.85
CA LEU A 4 7.55 1.05 5.47
C LEU A 4 6.47 2.12 5.23
N LEU A 5 6.44 3.15 6.08
CA LEU A 5 5.53 4.28 5.93
C LEU A 5 5.85 5.09 4.66
N GLY A 6 7.13 5.36 4.40
CA GLY A 6 7.56 6.06 3.18
C GLY A 6 7.22 5.28 1.91
N GLN A 7 7.46 3.98 1.92
CA GLN A 7 7.10 3.09 0.82
C GLN A 7 5.59 3.07 0.59
N LEU A 8 4.79 2.97 1.66
CA LEU A 8 3.33 3.03 1.57
C LEU A 8 2.84 4.38 1.00
N ALA A 9 3.43 5.50 1.42
CA ALA A 9 3.05 6.82 0.94
C ALA A 9 3.33 7.00 -0.57
N ILE A 10 4.51 6.61 -1.03
CA ILE A 10 4.88 6.70 -2.46
C ILE A 10 3.97 5.79 -3.30
N ILE A 11 3.76 4.55 -2.87
CA ILE A 11 2.92 3.59 -3.58
C ILE A 11 1.47 4.05 -3.60
N ALA A 12 0.95 4.61 -2.50
CA ALA A 12 -0.39 5.18 -2.46
C ALA A 12 -0.55 6.33 -3.46
N LEU A 13 0.46 7.19 -3.62
CA LEU A 13 0.44 8.28 -4.60
C LEU A 13 0.43 7.76 -6.04
N VAL A 14 1.27 6.78 -6.36
CA VAL A 14 1.28 6.12 -7.67
C VAL A 14 -0.05 5.41 -7.93
N TRP A 15 -0.56 4.69 -6.93
CA TRP A 15 -1.83 3.97 -7.01
C TRP A 15 -3.00 4.92 -7.23
N LEU A 16 -3.03 6.10 -6.57
CA LEU A 16 -4.06 7.12 -6.81
C LEU A 16 -4.07 7.62 -8.25
N GLY A 17 -2.88 7.86 -8.83
CA GLY A 17 -2.76 8.20 -10.24
C GLY A 17 -3.33 7.10 -11.14
N MET A 18 -2.98 5.84 -10.88
CA MET A 18 -3.53 4.71 -11.64
C MET A 18 -5.03 4.54 -11.44
N ALA A 19 -5.55 4.72 -10.22
CA ALA A 19 -6.96 4.59 -9.90
C ALA A 19 -7.81 5.65 -10.64
N PHE A 20 -7.28 6.86 -10.80
CA PHE A 20 -7.94 7.92 -11.56
C PHE A 20 -8.13 7.55 -13.04
N TYR A 21 -7.12 6.93 -13.66
CA TYR A 21 -7.16 6.51 -15.07
C TYR A 21 -7.67 5.07 -15.28
N PHE A 22 -8.11 4.38 -14.22
CA PHE A 22 -8.56 2.98 -14.29
C PHE A 22 -9.64 2.70 -15.35
N PRO A 23 -10.65 3.58 -15.56
CA PRO A 23 -11.66 3.38 -16.60
C PRO A 23 -11.07 3.27 -18.01
N ASP A 24 -10.00 4.02 -18.29
CA ASP A 24 -9.37 4.13 -19.60
C ASP A 24 -8.24 3.11 -19.83
N MET A 25 -7.95 2.25 -18.84
CA MET A 25 -6.88 1.26 -18.94
C MET A 25 -7.27 0.06 -19.80
N ASN A 26 -6.32 -0.38 -20.65
CA ASN A 26 -6.40 -1.67 -21.34
C ASN A 26 -6.25 -2.84 -20.35
N GLU A 27 -6.50 -4.07 -20.83
CA GLU A 27 -6.45 -5.27 -19.99
C GLU A 27 -5.08 -5.49 -19.32
N GLY A 28 -3.98 -5.28 -20.06
CA GLY A 28 -2.63 -5.42 -19.51
C GLY A 28 -2.34 -4.44 -18.37
N SER A 29 -2.73 -3.18 -18.52
CA SER A 29 -2.59 -2.15 -17.49
C SER A 29 -3.47 -2.43 -16.26
N LYS A 30 -4.66 -3.01 -16.45
CA LYS A 30 -5.52 -3.43 -15.33
C LYS A 30 -4.88 -4.55 -14.50
N ILE A 31 -4.16 -5.48 -15.12
CA ILE A 31 -3.40 -6.51 -14.39
C ILE A 31 -2.34 -5.85 -13.50
N ILE A 32 -1.61 -4.87 -14.02
CA ILE A 32 -0.62 -4.12 -13.24
C ILE A 32 -1.29 -3.39 -12.08
N PHE A 33 -2.44 -2.75 -12.32
CA PHE A 33 -3.22 -2.10 -11.27
C PHE A 33 -3.57 -3.07 -10.13
N TYR A 34 -4.04 -4.27 -10.45
CA TYR A 34 -4.36 -5.28 -9.43
C TYR A 34 -3.12 -5.78 -8.69
N LEU A 35 -2.00 -5.98 -9.37
CA LEU A 35 -0.73 -6.36 -8.74
C LEU A 35 -0.26 -5.30 -7.74
N VAL A 36 -0.27 -4.02 -8.14
CA VAL A 36 0.11 -2.91 -7.26
C VAL A 36 -0.87 -2.75 -6.11
N THR A 37 -2.17 -2.93 -6.36
CA THR A 37 -3.21 -2.90 -5.31
C THR A 37 -2.97 -4.00 -4.28
N SER A 38 -2.69 -5.22 -4.72
CA SER A 38 -2.36 -6.35 -3.84
C SER A 38 -1.10 -6.07 -3.00
N TRP A 39 -0.07 -5.49 -3.62
CA TRP A 39 1.15 -5.10 -2.92
C TRP A 39 0.91 -3.99 -1.90
N MET A 40 0.07 -2.99 -2.24
CA MET A 40 -0.31 -1.91 -1.33
C MET A 40 -1.06 -2.44 -0.10
N LEU A 41 -2.02 -3.36 -0.29
CA LEU A 41 -2.74 -3.99 0.82
C LEU A 41 -1.80 -4.75 1.77
N PHE A 42 -0.82 -5.46 1.22
CA PHE A 42 0.19 -6.14 2.03
C PHE A 42 0.98 -5.15 2.90
N LEU A 43 1.40 -4.00 2.33
CA LEU A 43 2.10 -2.96 3.08
C LEU A 43 1.23 -2.33 4.18
N ILE A 44 -0.06 -2.11 3.91
CA ILE A 44 -1.01 -1.61 4.92
C ILE A 44 -1.08 -2.59 6.10
N VAL A 45 -1.27 -3.88 5.82
CA VAL A 45 -1.30 -4.93 6.87
C VAL A 45 0.01 -4.95 7.66
N GLY A 46 1.15 -4.86 6.98
CA GLY A 46 2.47 -4.79 7.62
C GLY A 46 2.59 -3.59 8.56
N VAL A 47 2.24 -2.39 8.10
CA VAL A 47 2.27 -1.16 8.92
C VAL A 47 1.35 -1.27 10.13
N VAL A 48 0.10 -1.73 9.95
CA VAL A 48 -0.85 -1.90 11.06
C VAL A 48 -0.35 -2.93 12.06
N LYS A 49 0.16 -4.09 11.59
CA LYS A 49 0.73 -5.13 12.46
C LYS A 49 1.91 -4.61 13.27
N THR A 50 2.86 -3.92 12.65
CA THR A 50 4.02 -3.35 13.34
C THR A 50 3.61 -2.26 14.33
N TRP A 51 2.63 -1.42 13.98
CA TRP A 51 2.10 -0.40 14.87
C TRP A 51 1.42 -0.98 16.11
N LEU A 52 0.58 -2.01 15.93
CA LEU A 52 -0.07 -2.73 17.02
C LEU A 52 0.95 -3.46 17.92
N HIS A 53 1.99 -4.06 17.33
CA HIS A 53 3.05 -4.72 18.08
C HIS A 53 3.83 -3.75 18.97
N ASN A 54 4.28 -2.62 18.41
CA ASN A 54 5.03 -1.61 19.17
C ASN A 54 4.20 -0.97 20.30
N ARG A 55 2.87 -0.84 20.13
CA ARG A 55 1.98 -0.39 21.21
C ARG A 55 1.93 -1.37 22.39
N LYS A 56 2.00 -2.69 22.12
CA LYS A 56 2.01 -3.70 23.17
C LYS A 56 3.34 -3.74 23.92
N GLU A 57 4.47 -3.52 23.25
CA GLU A 57 5.77 -3.48 23.92
C GLU A 57 5.94 -2.23 24.80
N GLN A 58 5.38 -1.08 24.41
CA GLN A 58 5.45 0.15 25.22
C GLN A 58 4.54 0.14 26.47
N SER A 59 3.63 -0.85 26.58
CA SER A 59 2.70 -0.99 27.71
C SER A 59 3.17 -2.03 28.74
N LYS A 60 4.31 -2.68 28.52
CA LYS A 60 5.01 -3.53 29.50
C LYS A 60 6.15 -2.75 30.14
#